data_AF-X0WWN5-F1
#
_entry.id   AF-X0WWN5-F1
#
_cell.length_a   1.000
_cell.length_b   1.000
_cell.length_c   1.000
_cell.angle_alpha   90.00
_cell.angle_beta   90.00
_cell.angle_gamma   90.00
#
_symmetry.space_group_name_H-M   'P 1'
#
loop_
_entity.id
_entity.type
_entity.pdbx_description
1 polymer ?
#
loop_
_entity_poly.entity_id
_entity_poly.type
_entity_poly.pdbx_seq_one_letter_code
_entity_poly.pdbx_strand_id
1 'polypeptide(L)'
;MSRHYIPLQQAVEQIHQGAIGDVITCWAYREHGPVGFTPKPAGMTELGHQIRNYSSFTWVNSTFLLDWLIHNLDVCCWVKDAWPVSAQGQGGRQVRTQADQLFDHYAVEYTFPDGTRLFAQGRHMGGCWGFFGDVIHGTKGSAVLGEGQSNPRLFKGHRQTSENRIWQYQGPPCQQYQVEHDVLFEAIREDKPHNETERCAYAAMTGILGRMAAESGKEITWEQAMASDLELAPGLEDFTMDSDPPVMPDAE
;
A
#
# COMPACT_ATOMS: atom_id res chain seq x y z
N MET A 1 6.86 -5.38 -5.28
CA MET A 1 8.07 -6.19 -4.93
C MET A 1 9.22 -5.32 -4.44
N SER A 2 8.96 -4.42 -3.50
CA SER A 2 9.97 -3.47 -3.03
C SER A 2 11.03 -4.12 -2.14
N ARG A 3 10.70 -5.22 -1.46
CA ARG A 3 11.60 -5.87 -0.50
C ARG A 3 12.79 -6.55 -1.12
N HIS A 4 12.70 -7.03 -2.34
CA HIS A 4 13.83 -7.62 -3.07
C HIS A 4 14.66 -6.57 -3.82
N TYR A 5 14.37 -5.27 -3.59
CA TYR A 5 15.19 -4.18 -4.08
C TYR A 5 16.33 -3.91 -3.10
N ILE A 6 17.53 -4.37 -3.44
CA ILE A 6 18.74 -4.27 -2.60
C ILE A 6 18.99 -2.84 -2.09
N PRO A 7 18.86 -1.76 -2.88
CA PRO A 7 18.99 -0.39 -2.38
C PRO A 7 17.99 -0.06 -1.26
N LEU A 8 16.76 -0.56 -1.34
CA LEU A 8 15.77 -0.35 -0.29
C LEU A 8 16.10 -1.17 0.96
N GLN A 9 16.50 -2.44 0.80
CA GLN A 9 16.96 -3.28 1.92
C GLN A 9 18.06 -2.59 2.72
N GLN A 10 19.09 -2.09 2.03
CA GLN A 10 20.20 -1.39 2.69
C GLN A 10 19.75 -0.07 3.33
N ALA A 11 18.83 0.67 2.70
CA ALA A 11 18.29 1.90 3.30
C ALA A 11 17.56 1.62 4.62
N VAL A 12 16.72 0.58 4.65
CA VAL A 12 16.01 0.15 5.86
C VAL A 12 16.99 -0.35 6.92
N GLU A 13 18.00 -1.13 6.53
CA GLU A 13 19.05 -1.59 7.43
C GLU A 13 19.79 -0.41 8.09
N GLN A 14 20.15 0.64 7.33
CA GLN A 14 20.76 1.84 7.90
C GLN A 14 19.84 2.53 8.92
N ILE A 15 18.53 2.57 8.66
CA ILE A 15 17.56 3.14 9.60
C ILE A 15 17.51 2.31 10.89
N HIS A 16 17.44 0.98 10.79
CA HIS A 16 17.46 0.07 11.94
C HIS A 16 18.79 0.15 12.73
N GLN A 17 19.90 0.46 12.06
CA GLN A 17 21.19 0.77 12.69
C GLN A 17 21.25 2.17 13.34
N GLY A 18 20.17 2.95 13.27
CA GLY A 18 20.02 4.23 13.96
C GLY A 18 20.52 5.45 13.18
N ALA A 19 20.73 5.34 11.87
CA ALA A 19 21.24 6.44 11.04
C ALA A 19 20.37 7.72 11.10
N ILE A 20 19.07 7.59 11.38
CA ILE A 20 18.14 8.71 11.56
C ILE A 20 17.57 8.81 12.99
N GLY A 21 18.11 8.05 13.95
CA GLY A 21 17.56 7.91 15.29
C GLY A 21 16.28 7.07 15.32
N ASP A 22 15.47 7.22 16.36
CA ASP A 22 14.18 6.52 16.49
C ASP A 22 13.19 7.04 15.45
N VAL A 23 12.47 6.14 14.79
CA VAL A 23 11.44 6.48 13.80
C VAL A 23 10.22 7.06 14.52
N ILE A 24 9.82 8.28 14.17
CA ILE A 24 8.71 9.03 14.80
C ILE A 24 7.47 9.04 13.92
N THR A 25 7.64 9.23 12.62
CA THR A 25 6.52 9.22 11.67
C THR A 25 6.95 8.66 10.34
N CYS A 26 6.12 7.79 9.79
CA CYS A 26 6.21 7.34 8.42
C CYS A 26 5.10 7.97 7.60
N TRP A 27 5.39 8.43 6.39
CA TRP A 27 4.39 8.91 5.44
C TRP A 27 4.41 8.02 4.21
N ALA A 28 3.31 7.34 3.92
CA ALA A 28 3.15 6.54 2.71
C ALA A 28 2.30 7.32 1.70
N TYR A 29 2.81 7.51 0.49
CA TYR A 29 2.13 8.28 -0.54
C TYR A 29 1.98 7.50 -1.83
N ARG A 30 0.81 7.64 -2.46
CA ARG A 30 0.60 7.34 -3.87
C ARG A 30 -0.39 8.35 -4.43
N GLU A 31 0.17 9.42 -4.98
CA GLU A 31 -0.56 10.61 -5.40
C GLU A 31 -0.45 10.77 -6.92
N HIS A 32 -1.52 10.49 -7.66
CA HIS A 32 -1.52 10.64 -9.11
C HIS A 32 -2.91 10.94 -9.69
N GLY A 33 -2.99 11.00 -11.03
CA GLY A 33 -4.25 11.19 -11.75
C GLY A 33 -5.15 9.94 -11.69
N PRO A 34 -6.41 10.05 -12.15
CA PRO A 34 -7.36 8.94 -12.10
C PRO A 34 -6.91 7.76 -12.98
N VAL A 35 -7.27 6.55 -12.52
CA VAL A 35 -7.18 5.31 -13.30
C VAL A 35 -8.44 5.18 -14.16
N GLY A 36 -8.30 4.61 -15.36
CA GLY A 36 -9.37 4.53 -16.34
C GLY A 36 -10.55 3.65 -15.91
N PHE A 37 -11.74 4.00 -16.40
CA PHE A 37 -12.96 3.20 -16.37
C PHE A 37 -13.45 3.05 -17.81
N THR A 38 -13.75 1.83 -18.22
CA THR A 38 -14.27 1.53 -19.56
C THR A 38 -15.75 1.18 -19.44
N PRO A 39 -16.67 1.93 -20.08
CA PRO A 39 -18.10 1.61 -20.07
C PRO A 39 -18.38 0.20 -20.60
N LYS A 40 -19.47 -0.41 -20.11
CA LYS A 40 -19.84 -1.78 -20.47
C LYS A 40 -20.20 -1.88 -21.96
N PRO A 41 -19.49 -2.70 -22.76
CA PRO A 41 -19.87 -2.96 -24.14
C PRO A 41 -21.21 -3.70 -24.24
N ALA A 42 -21.92 -3.50 -25.35
CA ALA A 42 -23.13 -4.26 -25.64
C ALA A 42 -22.85 -5.78 -25.66
N GLY A 43 -23.75 -6.56 -25.05
CA GLY A 43 -23.63 -8.02 -24.97
C GLY A 43 -22.65 -8.56 -23.92
N MET A 44 -21.97 -7.70 -23.15
CA MET A 44 -21.16 -8.12 -22.00
C MET A 44 -22.00 -8.28 -20.74
N THR A 45 -21.77 -9.36 -19.98
CA THR A 45 -22.34 -9.56 -18.64
C THR A 45 -21.81 -8.51 -17.67
N GLU A 46 -22.59 -8.18 -16.64
CA GLU A 46 -22.16 -7.19 -15.65
C GLU A 46 -20.92 -7.66 -14.88
N LEU A 47 -20.89 -8.94 -14.50
CA LEU A 47 -19.73 -9.56 -13.86
C LEU A 47 -18.46 -9.43 -14.72
N GLY A 48 -18.55 -9.76 -16.01
CA GLY A 48 -17.42 -9.64 -16.94
C GLY A 48 -16.93 -8.20 -17.11
N HIS A 49 -17.83 -7.22 -17.04
CA HIS A 49 -17.49 -5.79 -17.07
C HIS A 49 -16.76 -5.33 -15.81
N GLN A 50 -17.23 -5.75 -14.63
CA GLN A 50 -16.61 -5.39 -13.36
C GLN A 50 -15.24 -6.05 -13.19
N ILE A 51 -15.07 -7.33 -13.59
CA ILE A 51 -13.76 -8.00 -13.60
C ILE A 51 -12.76 -7.26 -14.49
N ARG A 52 -13.19 -6.80 -15.68
CA ARG A 52 -12.30 -6.03 -16.58
C ARG A 52 -11.95 -4.65 -16.04
N ASN A 53 -12.83 -4.06 -15.24
CA ASN A 53 -12.61 -2.81 -14.53
C ASN A 53 -12.31 -3.07 -13.05
N TYR A 54 -11.50 -4.09 -12.72
CA TYR A 54 -11.32 -4.52 -11.33
C TYR A 54 -10.97 -3.34 -10.40
N SER A 55 -10.11 -2.42 -10.84
CA SER A 55 -9.71 -1.20 -10.13
C SER A 55 -10.81 -0.12 -9.98
N SER A 56 -12.07 -0.50 -10.19
CA SER A 56 -13.27 0.34 -10.03
C SER A 56 -14.27 -0.24 -9.02
N PHE A 57 -14.15 -1.51 -8.64
CA PHE A 57 -15.15 -2.20 -7.81
C PHE A 57 -14.54 -2.80 -6.55
N THR A 58 -15.19 -2.56 -5.41
CA THR A 58 -14.61 -2.90 -4.10
C THR A 58 -14.52 -4.40 -3.85
N TRP A 59 -15.39 -5.20 -4.43
CA TRP A 59 -15.38 -6.65 -4.20
C TRP A 59 -14.25 -7.39 -4.94
N VAL A 60 -13.71 -6.83 -6.03
CA VAL A 60 -12.57 -7.41 -6.79
C VAL A 60 -11.23 -6.74 -6.49
N ASN A 61 -11.22 -5.49 -6.04
CA ASN A 61 -10.00 -4.72 -5.82
C ASN A 61 -9.84 -4.25 -4.37
N SER A 62 -10.88 -4.37 -3.55
CA SER A 62 -11.00 -3.67 -2.26
C SER A 62 -11.00 -2.17 -2.48
N THR A 63 -9.84 -1.52 -2.54
CA THR A 63 -9.71 -0.09 -2.83
C THR A 63 -8.32 0.23 -3.35
N PHE A 64 -8.16 1.46 -3.84
CA PHE A 64 -6.85 2.06 -4.07
C PHE A 64 -5.90 1.96 -2.86
N LEU A 65 -6.41 2.11 -1.63
CA LEU A 65 -5.57 2.03 -0.44
C LEU A 65 -4.94 0.63 -0.29
N LEU A 66 -5.75 -0.43 -0.45
CA LEU A 66 -5.26 -1.80 -0.32
C LEU A 66 -4.51 -2.30 -1.56
N ASP A 67 -4.97 -1.99 -2.77
CA ASP A 67 -4.36 -2.56 -3.97
C ASP A 67 -3.10 -1.79 -4.40
N TRP A 68 -3.10 -0.45 -4.24
CA TRP A 68 -2.06 0.40 -4.78
C TRP A 68 -1.12 0.93 -3.69
N LEU A 69 -1.65 1.36 -2.53
CA LEU A 69 -0.80 1.95 -1.49
C LEU A 69 -0.15 0.91 -0.57
N ILE A 70 -0.61 -0.35 -0.57
CA ILE A 70 -0.07 -1.45 0.25
C ILE A 70 1.44 -1.60 0.20
N HIS A 71 2.06 -1.38 -0.97
CA HIS A 71 3.49 -1.53 -1.13
C HIS A 71 4.27 -0.56 -0.22
N ASN A 72 3.80 0.68 -0.11
CA ASN A 72 4.41 1.71 0.73
C ASN A 72 3.93 1.62 2.20
N LEU A 73 2.71 1.13 2.44
CA LEU A 73 2.28 0.75 3.80
C LEU A 73 3.20 -0.32 4.40
N ASP A 74 3.52 -1.35 3.61
CA ASP A 74 4.42 -2.43 4.01
C ASP A 74 5.84 -1.92 4.28
N VAL A 75 6.38 -1.08 3.38
CA VAL A 75 7.71 -0.49 3.58
C VAL A 75 7.74 0.37 4.84
N CYS A 76 6.70 1.13 5.13
CA CYS A 76 6.60 1.87 6.39
C CYS A 76 6.57 0.95 7.62
N CYS A 77 5.84 -0.16 7.58
CA CYS A 77 5.84 -1.16 8.66
C CYS A 77 7.20 -1.85 8.80
N TRP A 78 7.91 -2.06 7.69
CA TRP A 78 9.28 -2.58 7.69
C TRP A 78 10.29 -1.62 8.28
N VAL A 79 10.24 -0.34 7.89
CA VAL A 79 11.05 0.72 8.48
C VAL A 79 10.79 0.82 9.98
N LYS A 80 9.53 0.74 10.40
CA LYS A 80 9.15 0.79 11.81
C LYS A 80 9.56 -0.45 12.59
N ASP A 81 9.69 -1.57 11.90
CA ASP A 81 9.81 -2.92 12.47
C ASP A 81 8.64 -3.27 13.42
N ALA A 82 7.43 -2.88 13.02
CA ALA A 82 6.21 -3.17 13.74
C ALA A 82 4.99 -3.11 12.82
N TRP A 83 3.92 -3.80 13.23
CA TRP A 83 2.58 -3.67 12.66
C TRP A 83 1.76 -2.67 13.46
N PRO A 84 0.80 -1.96 12.84
CA PRO A 84 -0.09 -1.08 13.57
C PRO A 84 -1.06 -1.85 14.47
N VAL A 85 -1.48 -1.21 15.56
CA VAL A 85 -2.48 -1.74 16.51
C VAL A 85 -3.86 -1.14 16.31
N SER A 86 -3.96 0.03 15.67
CA SER A 86 -5.22 0.63 15.23
C SER A 86 -5.01 1.54 14.03
N ALA A 87 -6.10 1.87 13.36
CA ALA A 87 -6.15 2.92 12.34
C ALA A 87 -7.43 3.74 12.46
N GLN A 88 -7.34 5.01 12.07
CA GLN A 88 -8.47 5.90 11.84
C GLN A 88 -8.25 6.67 10.53
N GLY A 89 -9.30 7.03 9.82
CA GLY A 89 -9.10 7.77 8.58
C GLY A 89 -10.39 8.25 7.94
N GLN A 90 -10.22 8.86 6.78
CA GLN A 90 -11.29 9.39 5.96
C GLN A 90 -10.95 9.31 4.48
N GLY A 91 -11.97 9.41 3.65
CA GLY A 91 -11.84 9.51 2.21
C GLY A 91 -13.18 9.86 1.59
N GLY A 92 -13.22 9.94 0.26
CA GLY A 92 -14.47 10.18 -0.42
C GLY A 92 -14.36 10.25 -1.93
N ARG A 93 -15.49 10.59 -2.55
CA ARG A 93 -15.61 10.81 -3.99
C ARG A 93 -15.92 12.27 -4.22
N GLN A 94 -14.95 13.02 -4.71
CA GLN A 94 -15.10 14.42 -5.08
C GLN A 94 -15.18 14.62 -6.60
N VAL A 95 -14.37 13.90 -7.38
CA VAL A 95 -14.23 14.08 -8.84
C VAL A 95 -14.68 12.87 -9.65
N ARG A 96 -14.88 11.70 -9.02
CA ARG A 96 -15.38 10.50 -9.71
C ARG A 96 -16.88 10.62 -9.98
N THR A 97 -17.24 10.48 -11.26
CA THR A 97 -18.63 10.48 -11.75
C THR A 97 -19.01 9.18 -12.44
N GLN A 98 -18.08 8.26 -12.62
CA GLN A 98 -18.36 6.96 -13.24
C GLN A 98 -19.15 6.07 -12.28
N ALA A 99 -19.88 5.10 -12.85
CA ALA A 99 -20.59 4.06 -12.12
C ALA A 99 -19.59 3.03 -11.55
N ASP A 100 -18.74 3.49 -10.65
CA ASP A 100 -17.75 2.74 -9.90
C ASP A 100 -17.88 3.02 -8.39
N GLN A 101 -17.18 2.26 -7.55
CA GLN A 101 -17.38 2.29 -6.10
C GLN A 101 -16.25 2.95 -5.32
N LEU A 102 -15.08 3.16 -5.93
CA LEU A 102 -13.90 3.57 -5.18
C LEU A 102 -13.95 5.05 -4.76
N PHE A 103 -13.40 5.40 -3.59
CA PHE A 103 -13.05 6.80 -3.31
C PHE A 103 -11.94 7.29 -4.26
N ASP A 104 -11.88 8.60 -4.51
CA ASP A 104 -10.76 9.24 -5.22
C ASP A 104 -9.67 9.78 -4.31
N HIS A 105 -9.89 9.78 -3.00
CA HIS A 105 -8.84 10.08 -2.03
C HIS A 105 -9.05 9.33 -0.72
N TYR A 106 -7.93 9.00 -0.09
CA TYR A 106 -7.83 8.40 1.23
C TYR A 106 -6.76 9.14 2.05
N ALA A 107 -7.05 9.35 3.33
CA ALA A 107 -6.11 9.85 4.32
C ALA A 107 -6.31 9.04 5.61
N VAL A 108 -5.33 8.20 5.93
CA VAL A 108 -5.43 7.22 7.03
C VAL A 108 -4.23 7.34 7.95
N GLU A 109 -4.49 7.48 9.25
CA GLU A 109 -3.48 7.39 10.30
C GLU A 109 -3.51 6.00 10.93
N TYR A 110 -2.35 5.37 11.03
CA TYR A 110 -2.12 4.13 11.73
C TYR A 110 -1.30 4.39 12.99
N THR A 111 -1.68 3.73 14.08
CA THR A 111 -0.97 3.78 15.37
C THR A 111 -0.12 2.54 15.54
N PHE A 112 1.17 2.70 15.81
CA PHE A 112 2.05 1.60 16.21
C PHE A 112 2.00 1.34 17.73
N PRO A 113 2.48 0.18 18.22
CA PRO A 113 2.47 -0.15 19.65
C PRO A 113 3.16 0.86 20.56
N ASP A 114 4.19 1.55 20.06
CA ASP A 114 4.93 2.57 20.80
C ASP A 114 4.28 3.98 20.75
N GLY A 115 3.11 4.10 20.13
CA GLY A 115 2.37 5.35 19.98
C GLY A 115 2.82 6.22 18.81
N THR A 116 3.87 5.86 18.08
CA THR A 116 4.25 6.56 16.85
C THR A 116 3.25 6.28 15.73
N ARG A 117 3.32 7.08 14.65
CA ARG A 117 2.29 7.09 13.60
C ARG A 117 2.84 6.78 12.21
N LEU A 118 2.04 6.10 11.42
CA LEU A 118 2.14 6.08 9.96
C LEU A 118 0.95 6.86 9.40
N PHE A 119 1.19 7.80 8.50
CA PHE A 119 0.13 8.50 7.78
C PHE A 119 0.17 8.13 6.30
N ALA A 120 -0.92 7.59 5.78
CA ALA A 120 -1.04 7.13 4.42
C ALA A 120 -1.98 8.06 3.63
N GLN A 121 -1.49 8.57 2.50
CA GLN A 121 -2.28 9.37 1.57
C GLN A 121 -2.30 8.73 0.19
N GLY A 122 -3.51 8.64 -0.33
CA GLY A 122 -3.78 8.11 -1.64
C GLY A 122 -4.72 9.02 -2.40
N ARG A 123 -4.44 9.30 -3.67
CA ARG A 123 -5.27 10.21 -4.46
C ARG A 123 -5.24 9.93 -5.96
N HIS A 124 -6.42 10.09 -6.56
CA HIS A 124 -6.72 9.93 -7.98
C HIS A 124 -7.37 11.18 -8.57
N MET A 125 -6.71 12.34 -8.48
CA MET A 125 -7.21 13.60 -9.08
C MET A 125 -6.16 14.24 -9.98
N GLY A 126 -6.60 14.78 -11.13
CA GLY A 126 -5.71 15.50 -12.04
C GLY A 126 -5.29 16.87 -11.48
N GLY A 127 -4.07 17.32 -11.80
CA GLY A 127 -3.63 18.69 -11.54
C GLY A 127 -3.24 19.04 -10.10
N CYS A 128 -3.12 18.05 -9.20
CA CYS A 128 -2.64 18.29 -7.82
C CYS A 128 -1.18 17.83 -7.63
N TRP A 129 -0.62 18.09 -6.44
CA TRP A 129 0.71 17.63 -6.05
C TRP A 129 0.85 16.10 -6.17
N GLY A 130 1.99 15.65 -6.72
CA GLY A 130 2.24 14.25 -7.00
C GLY A 130 3.52 13.76 -6.33
N PHE A 131 3.43 12.58 -5.72
CA PHE A 131 4.53 11.89 -5.09
C PHE A 131 4.17 10.40 -4.97
N PHE A 132 5.16 9.53 -5.14
CA PHE A 132 5.01 8.09 -5.01
C PHE A 132 6.22 7.52 -4.26
N GLY A 133 5.99 7.05 -3.04
CA GLY A 133 7.03 6.56 -2.13
C GLY A 133 6.73 6.92 -0.69
N ASP A 134 7.75 6.77 0.13
CA ASP A 134 7.69 7.02 1.56
C ASP A 134 8.61 8.17 1.98
N VAL A 135 8.13 8.95 2.95
CA VAL A 135 8.93 9.92 3.70
C VAL A 135 8.98 9.49 5.15
N ILE A 136 10.18 9.23 5.67
CA ILE A 136 10.39 8.76 7.04
C ILE A 136 11.01 9.89 7.85
N HIS A 137 10.47 10.17 9.03
CA HIS A 137 11.03 11.09 10.00
C HIS A 137 11.51 10.33 11.24
N GLY A 138 12.78 10.51 11.59
CA GLY A 138 13.34 10.05 12.84
C GLY A 138 13.75 11.21 13.75
N THR A 139 14.25 10.88 14.94
CA THR A 139 14.69 11.87 15.95
C THR A 139 15.93 12.66 15.54
N LYS A 140 16.77 12.12 14.63
CA LYS A 140 18.03 12.73 14.19
C LYS A 140 18.07 13.05 12.69
N GLY A 141 17.13 12.50 11.92
CA GLY A 141 17.19 12.53 10.46
C GLY A 141 15.88 12.21 9.78
N SER A 142 15.97 12.03 8.47
CA SER A 142 14.84 11.66 7.62
C SER A 142 15.28 10.78 6.46
N ALA A 143 14.34 10.12 5.80
CA ALA A 143 14.59 9.33 4.61
C ALA A 143 13.51 9.53 3.55
N VAL A 144 13.87 9.31 2.29
CA VAL A 144 12.96 9.15 1.16
C VAL A 144 13.27 7.81 0.51
N LEU A 145 12.31 6.88 0.53
CA LEU A 145 12.48 5.49 0.10
C LEU A 145 11.14 4.88 -0.32
N GLY A 146 11.08 3.56 -0.56
CA GLY A 146 9.84 2.87 -0.90
C GLY A 146 9.61 2.67 -2.40
N GLU A 147 8.41 2.20 -2.74
CA GLU A 147 8.02 2.00 -4.13
C GLU A 147 7.89 3.34 -4.86
N GLY A 148 8.37 3.40 -6.10
CA GLY A 148 8.48 4.65 -6.86
C GLY A 148 9.76 5.44 -6.59
N GLN A 149 10.55 5.04 -5.58
CA GLN A 149 11.84 5.66 -5.27
C GLN A 149 13.01 4.78 -5.70
N SER A 150 13.49 4.97 -6.94
CA SER A 150 14.65 4.24 -7.51
C SER A 150 16.01 4.63 -6.93
N ASN A 151 16.06 5.64 -6.05
CA ASN A 151 17.27 6.04 -5.36
C ASN A 151 16.93 6.42 -3.91
N PRO A 152 16.79 5.43 -3.02
CA PRO A 152 16.50 5.67 -1.62
C PRO A 152 17.65 6.45 -0.96
N ARG A 153 17.30 7.43 -0.13
CA ARG A 153 18.24 8.40 0.45
C ARG A 153 17.90 8.66 1.91
N LEU A 154 18.93 8.79 2.74
CA LEU A 154 18.81 9.25 4.13
C LEU A 154 19.50 10.60 4.27
N PHE A 155 18.99 11.40 5.20
CA PHE A 155 19.39 12.79 5.43
C PHE A 155 19.58 13.06 6.92
N LYS A 156 20.54 13.93 7.24
CA LYS A 156 20.70 14.54 8.55
C LYS A 156 19.60 15.59 8.75
N GLY A 157 18.90 15.53 9.88
CA GLY A 157 17.72 16.34 10.14
C GLY A 157 16.58 16.12 9.13
N HIS A 158 15.61 17.02 9.13
CA HIS A 158 14.35 16.89 8.37
C HIS A 158 14.34 17.68 7.06
N ARG A 159 15.41 18.41 6.74
CA ARG A 159 15.54 19.14 5.46
C ARG A 159 16.28 18.27 4.45
N GLN A 160 15.53 17.66 3.54
CA GLN A 160 16.01 16.67 2.59
C GLN A 160 16.73 17.29 1.38
N THR A 161 17.88 17.92 1.62
CA THR A 161 18.71 18.55 0.57
C THR A 161 19.96 17.71 0.28
N SER A 162 20.65 18.02 -0.82
CA SER A 162 21.89 17.33 -1.19
C SER A 162 22.98 17.46 -0.13
N GLU A 163 23.07 18.62 0.54
CA GLU A 163 24.05 18.93 1.58
C GLU A 163 23.80 18.13 2.86
N ASN A 164 22.54 17.78 3.13
CA ASN A 164 22.15 17.00 4.30
C ASN A 164 22.14 15.49 4.03
N ARG A 165 22.38 15.03 2.80
CA ARG A 165 22.35 13.60 2.47
C ARG A 165 23.51 12.88 3.14
N ILE A 166 23.18 11.90 3.99
CA ILE A 166 24.17 11.10 4.74
C ILE A 166 24.37 9.71 4.17
N TRP A 167 23.40 9.21 3.40
CA TRP A 167 23.50 7.91 2.76
C TRP A 167 22.67 7.87 1.48
N GLN A 168 23.20 7.14 0.50
CA GLN A 168 22.49 6.69 -0.70
C GLN A 168 23.18 5.40 -1.16
N TYR A 169 22.44 4.53 -1.85
CA TYR A 169 23.03 3.31 -2.38
C TYR A 169 24.17 3.61 -3.38
N GLN A 170 25.27 2.86 -3.30
CA GLN A 170 26.46 3.00 -4.15
C GLN A 170 26.78 1.74 -4.97
N GLY A 171 26.01 0.66 -4.80
CA GLY A 171 26.23 -0.59 -5.52
C GLY A 171 25.69 -0.56 -6.96
N PRO A 172 25.83 -1.67 -7.69
CA PRO A 172 25.26 -1.81 -9.03
C PRO A 172 23.73 -1.78 -8.99
N PRO A 173 23.05 -1.29 -10.04
CA PRO A 173 21.61 -1.40 -10.14
C PRO A 173 21.18 -2.87 -10.11
N CYS A 174 20.07 -3.16 -9.44
CA CYS A 174 19.47 -4.49 -9.42
C CYS A 174 18.01 -4.40 -9.86
N GLN A 175 17.51 -5.49 -10.45
CA GLN A 175 16.10 -5.64 -10.77
C GLN A 175 15.45 -6.51 -9.70
N GLN A 176 14.53 -5.96 -8.93
CA GLN A 176 13.91 -6.62 -7.79
C GLN A 176 13.17 -7.93 -8.15
N TYR A 177 12.65 -8.04 -9.38
CA TYR A 177 12.00 -9.27 -9.85
C TYR A 177 12.99 -10.42 -10.05
N GLN A 178 14.14 -10.12 -10.64
CA GLN A 178 15.21 -11.10 -10.78
C GLN A 178 15.74 -11.53 -9.42
N VAL A 179 15.96 -10.59 -8.50
CA VAL A 179 16.46 -10.89 -7.14
C VAL A 179 15.48 -11.79 -6.38
N GLU A 180 14.17 -11.51 -6.43
CA GLU A 180 13.15 -12.37 -5.80
C GLU A 180 13.18 -13.79 -6.37
N HIS A 181 13.24 -13.94 -7.69
CA HIS A 181 13.34 -15.24 -8.33
C HIS A 181 14.65 -15.97 -7.99
N ASP A 182 15.78 -15.26 -7.96
CA ASP A 182 17.08 -15.84 -7.59
C ASP A 182 17.01 -16.40 -6.17
N VAL A 183 16.47 -15.64 -5.21
CA VAL A 183 16.29 -16.07 -3.81
C VAL A 183 15.37 -17.29 -3.72
N LEU A 184 14.23 -17.27 -4.42
CA LEU A 184 13.29 -18.39 -4.44
C LEU A 184 13.94 -19.67 -5.01
N PHE A 185 14.62 -19.56 -6.15
CA PHE A 185 15.24 -20.71 -6.79
C PHE A 185 16.45 -21.23 -6.01
N GLU A 186 17.25 -20.35 -5.42
CA GLU A 186 18.33 -20.73 -4.50
C GLU A 186 17.75 -21.51 -3.31
N ALA A 187 16.68 -21.01 -2.69
CA ALA A 187 16.05 -21.68 -1.56
C ALA A 187 15.54 -23.09 -1.91
N ILE A 188 14.91 -23.26 -3.08
CA ILE A 188 14.46 -24.56 -3.57
C ILE A 188 15.64 -25.50 -3.85
N ARG A 189 16.68 -25.00 -4.53
CA ARG A 189 17.80 -25.84 -4.98
C ARG A 189 18.73 -26.26 -3.85
N GLU A 190 18.85 -25.41 -2.84
CA GLU A 190 19.74 -25.61 -1.70
C GLU A 190 19.01 -26.07 -0.43
N ASP A 191 17.70 -26.34 -0.53
CA ASP A 191 16.84 -26.77 0.59
C ASP A 191 16.92 -25.79 1.78
N LYS A 192 16.91 -24.49 1.48
CA LYS A 192 16.92 -23.42 2.50
C LYS A 192 15.48 -23.03 2.87
N PRO A 193 15.17 -22.84 4.16
CA PRO A 193 13.91 -22.25 4.56
C PRO A 193 13.74 -20.84 3.98
N HIS A 194 12.64 -20.62 3.27
CA HIS A 194 12.25 -19.31 2.76
C HIS A 194 10.73 -19.17 2.83
N ASN A 195 10.23 -18.23 3.64
CA ASN A 195 8.81 -18.01 3.85
C ASN A 195 8.54 -16.53 4.11
N GLU A 196 7.80 -15.89 3.20
CA GLU A 196 7.34 -14.52 3.35
C GLU A 196 5.81 -14.44 3.57
N THR A 197 5.11 -15.58 3.64
CA THR A 197 3.65 -15.69 3.66
C THR A 197 3.00 -14.93 4.81
N GLU A 198 3.43 -15.18 6.05
CA GLU A 198 2.86 -14.50 7.23
C GLU A 198 2.98 -12.98 7.11
N ARG A 199 4.16 -12.54 6.70
CA ARG A 199 4.45 -11.13 6.57
C ARG A 199 3.68 -10.49 5.39
N CYS A 200 3.47 -11.20 4.29
CA CYS A 200 2.57 -10.77 3.22
C CYS A 200 1.12 -10.66 3.70
N ALA A 201 0.65 -11.61 4.52
CA ALA A 201 -0.69 -11.57 5.10
C ALA A 201 -0.86 -10.35 6.02
N TYR A 202 0.12 -10.02 6.87
CA TYR A 202 0.06 -8.82 7.72
C TYR A 202 0.19 -7.51 6.93
N ALA A 203 0.96 -7.47 5.84
CA ALA A 203 0.98 -6.32 4.94
C ALA A 203 -0.40 -6.08 4.29
N ALA A 204 -1.04 -7.15 3.81
CA ALA A 204 -2.41 -7.08 3.28
C ALA A 204 -3.40 -6.65 4.36
N MET A 205 -3.30 -7.21 5.57
CA MET A 205 -4.14 -6.84 6.70
C MET A 205 -3.99 -5.37 7.10
N THR A 206 -2.79 -4.80 6.98
CA THR A 206 -2.56 -3.37 7.21
C THR A 206 -3.36 -2.51 6.21
N GLY A 207 -3.35 -2.87 4.92
CA GLY A 207 -4.17 -2.17 3.93
C GLY A 207 -5.68 -2.35 4.16
N ILE A 208 -6.12 -3.55 4.58
CA ILE A 208 -7.52 -3.84 4.92
C ILE A 208 -7.95 -2.98 6.12
N LEU A 209 -7.16 -2.95 7.19
CA LEU A 209 -7.40 -2.13 8.38
C LEU A 209 -7.59 -0.66 8.00
N GLY A 210 -6.72 -0.12 7.14
CA GLY A 210 -6.84 1.27 6.70
C GLY A 210 -8.09 1.54 5.89
N ARG A 211 -8.51 0.60 5.03
CA ARG A 211 -9.76 0.71 4.28
C ARG A 211 -10.95 0.72 5.24
N MET A 212 -11.00 -0.24 6.15
CA MET A 212 -12.08 -0.35 7.14
C MET A 212 -12.22 0.95 7.93
N ALA A 213 -11.11 1.53 8.37
CA ALA A 213 -11.10 2.81 9.07
C ALA A 213 -11.62 3.95 8.18
N ALA A 214 -11.08 4.12 6.97
CA ALA A 214 -11.41 5.24 6.09
C ALA A 214 -12.86 5.23 5.59
N GLU A 215 -13.38 4.06 5.23
CA GLU A 215 -14.74 3.93 4.68
C GLU A 215 -15.81 3.96 5.77
N SER A 216 -15.50 3.49 6.98
CA SER A 216 -16.45 3.55 8.11
C SER A 216 -16.40 4.87 8.87
N GLY A 217 -15.31 5.64 8.73
CA GLY A 217 -15.04 6.84 9.53
C GLY A 217 -14.80 6.57 11.02
N LYS A 218 -14.51 5.31 11.39
CA LYS A 218 -14.27 4.89 12.77
C LYS A 218 -12.80 4.60 13.00
N GLU A 219 -12.38 4.71 14.26
CA GLU A 219 -11.16 4.04 14.69
C GLU A 219 -11.43 2.53 14.79
N ILE A 220 -10.56 1.74 14.16
CA ILE A 220 -10.62 0.28 14.13
C ILE A 220 -9.32 -0.27 14.70
N THR A 221 -9.39 -1.22 15.64
CA THR A 221 -8.19 -1.92 16.14
C THR A 221 -7.82 -3.10 15.24
N TRP A 222 -6.57 -3.53 15.31
CA TRP A 222 -6.09 -4.71 14.60
C TRP A 222 -6.93 -5.96 14.92
N GLU A 223 -7.26 -6.15 16.20
CA GLU A 223 -8.08 -7.29 16.65
C GLU A 223 -9.50 -7.22 16.09
N GLN A 224 -10.12 -6.04 16.07
CA GLN A 224 -11.44 -5.85 15.46
C GLN A 224 -11.43 -6.18 13.97
N ALA A 225 -10.38 -5.74 13.26
CA ALA A 225 -10.22 -6.00 11.85
C ALA A 225 -10.00 -7.49 11.55
N MET A 226 -9.16 -8.18 12.36
CA MET A 226 -8.94 -9.62 12.26
C MET A 226 -10.17 -10.46 12.62
N ALA A 227 -11.04 -9.96 13.49
CA ALA A 227 -12.27 -10.64 13.91
C ALA A 227 -13.47 -10.38 12.98
N SER A 228 -13.33 -9.52 11.98
CA SER A 228 -14.39 -9.16 11.04
C SER A 228 -14.76 -10.34 10.14
N ASP A 229 -16.05 -10.58 9.99
CA ASP A 229 -16.66 -11.57 9.08
C ASP A 229 -17.28 -10.93 7.83
N LEU A 230 -17.07 -9.62 7.62
CA LEU A 230 -17.54 -8.92 6.42
C LEU A 230 -16.95 -9.52 5.15
N GLU A 231 -17.82 -10.02 4.29
CA GLU A 231 -17.50 -10.55 2.97
C GLU A 231 -18.02 -9.61 1.87
N LEU A 232 -17.15 -9.22 0.93
CA LEU A 232 -17.53 -8.32 -0.17
C LEU A 232 -18.04 -9.06 -1.42
N ALA A 233 -17.80 -10.37 -1.51
CA ALA A 233 -18.16 -11.21 -2.64
C ALA A 233 -18.78 -12.54 -2.18
N PRO A 234 -19.93 -12.51 -1.48
CA PRO A 234 -20.55 -13.73 -0.95
C PRO A 234 -20.89 -14.74 -2.04
N GLY A 235 -20.51 -16.00 -1.82
CA GLY A 235 -20.75 -17.11 -2.76
C GLY A 235 -19.86 -17.08 -4.00
N LEU A 236 -18.70 -16.42 -3.94
CA LEU A 236 -17.76 -16.30 -5.05
C LEU A 236 -17.35 -17.66 -5.63
N GLU A 237 -17.29 -18.71 -4.81
CA GLU A 237 -16.97 -20.08 -5.20
C GLU A 237 -17.94 -20.68 -6.24
N ASP A 238 -19.18 -20.18 -6.27
CA ASP A 238 -20.23 -20.66 -7.17
C ASP A 238 -20.39 -19.76 -8.42
N PHE A 239 -19.57 -18.71 -8.55
CA PHE A 239 -19.70 -17.77 -9.66
C PHE A 239 -19.33 -18.41 -11.00
N THR A 240 -20.11 -18.07 -12.02
CA THR A 240 -19.84 -18.33 -13.43
C THR A 240 -19.80 -17.01 -14.18
N MET A 241 -19.32 -16.99 -15.43
CA MET A 241 -19.29 -15.75 -16.23
C MET A 241 -20.68 -15.14 -16.50
N ASP A 242 -21.74 -15.93 -16.30
CA ASP A 242 -23.15 -15.56 -16.46
C ASP A 242 -23.81 -15.17 -15.13
N SER A 243 -23.11 -15.27 -14.00
CA SER A 243 -23.60 -14.83 -12.70
C SER A 243 -23.67 -13.29 -12.62
N ASP A 244 -24.54 -12.78 -11.75
CA ASP A 244 -24.53 -11.37 -11.37
C ASP A 244 -23.39 -11.11 -10.37
N PRO A 245 -22.68 -9.97 -10.46
CA PRO A 245 -21.71 -9.58 -9.44
C PRO A 245 -22.40 -9.18 -8.13
N PRO A 246 -21.66 -9.07 -7.02
CA PRO A 246 -22.21 -8.74 -5.70
C PRO A 246 -22.93 -7.38 -5.66
N VAL A 247 -22.59 -6.50 -6.59
CA VAL A 247 -23.13 -5.14 -6.70
C VAL A 247 -23.54 -4.88 -8.14
N MET A 248 -24.79 -4.47 -8.34
CA MET A 248 -25.30 -4.07 -9.64
C MET A 248 -25.28 -2.53 -9.76
N PRO A 249 -25.18 -1.97 -10.98
CA PRO A 249 -25.42 -0.56 -11.20
C PRO A 249 -26.79 -0.16 -10.66
N ASP A 250 -26.88 1.01 -10.03
CA ASP A 250 -28.16 1.60 -9.65
C ASP A 250 -28.98 1.90 -10.92
N ALA A 251 -30.30 2.07 -10.74
CA ALA A 251 -31.19 2.40 -11.86
C ALA A 251 -31.01 3.84 -12.41
N GLU A 252 -30.15 4.63 -11.76
CA GLU A 252 -29.84 6.04 -12.08
C GLU A 252 -28.40 6.22 -12.58
#